data_AF-A0A644YWE5-F1
#
_entry.id   AF-A0A644YWE5-F1
#
_cell.length_a   1.000
_cell.length_b   1.000
_cell.length_c   1.000
_cell.angle_alpha   90.00
_cell.angle_beta   90.00
_cell.angle_gamma   90.00
#
_symmetry.space_group_name_H-M   'P 1'
#
loop_
_entity.id
_entity.type
_entity.pdbx_description
1 polymer ?
#
loop_
_entity_poly.entity_id
_entity_poly.type
_entity_poly.pdbx_seq_one_letter_code
_entity_poly.pdbx_strand_id
1 'polypeptide(L)'
;MRPVAWTQPKRGRREQTMKRNIYYQGIPNKKWGIWNGQRGCFQFGICEDTPMLAEARLFQKIGGDAKKYKFEPRQLSAAAVLLERAGA
;
A
#
# COMPACT_ATOMS: atom_id res chain seq x y z
N MET A 1 22.60 9.22 36.91
CA MET A 1 22.75 9.21 35.44
C MET A 1 21.52 8.53 34.84
N ARG A 2 20.71 9.23 34.03
CA ARG A 2 19.46 8.70 33.45
C ARG A 2 19.71 8.39 31.97
N PRO A 3 19.48 7.17 31.46
CA PRO A 3 19.56 6.93 30.03
C PRO A 3 18.29 7.50 29.37
N VAL A 4 18.50 8.47 28.48
CA VAL A 4 17.51 8.99 27.54
C VAL A 4 17.23 7.92 26.49
N ALA A 5 16.31 7.01 26.80
CA ALA A 5 15.79 6.08 25.81
C ALA A 5 14.97 6.87 24.79
N TRP A 6 15.48 6.94 23.57
CA TRP A 6 14.81 7.53 22.41
C TRP A 6 13.42 6.92 22.25
N THR A 7 12.40 7.73 22.49
CA THR A 7 11.00 7.37 22.26
C THR A 7 10.81 7.18 20.76
N GLN A 8 10.76 5.92 20.34
CA GLN A 8 10.38 5.53 19.00
C GLN A 8 8.93 6.01 18.76
N PRO A 9 8.65 6.95 17.85
CA PRO A 9 7.26 7.26 17.52
C PRO A 9 6.71 5.99 16.85
N LYS A 10 5.86 5.26 17.56
CA LYS A 10 5.06 4.19 16.97
C LYS A 10 4.33 4.81 15.80
N ARG A 11 4.81 4.51 14.58
CA ARG A 11 4.21 4.90 13.31
C ARG A 11 2.73 4.57 13.43
N GLY A 12 1.93 5.61 13.65
CA GLY A 12 0.50 5.50 13.83
C GLY A 12 -0.05 4.84 12.60
N ARG A 13 -0.34 3.54 12.73
CA ARG A 13 -1.13 2.79 11.76
C ARG A 13 -2.56 3.32 11.95
N ARG A 14 -2.79 4.53 11.46
CA ARG A 14 -4.12 5.09 11.26
C ARG A 14 -4.75 4.16 10.23
N GLU A 15 -5.59 3.24 10.70
CA GLU A 15 -6.68 2.68 9.93
C GLU A 15 -7.47 3.86 9.37
N GLN A 16 -7.02 4.32 8.21
CA GLN A 16 -7.73 5.28 7.40
C GLN A 16 -8.85 4.45 6.78
N THR A 17 -10.05 4.56 7.32
CA THR A 17 -11.27 4.38 6.52
C THR A 17 -11.06 5.26 5.28
N MET A 18 -10.72 4.60 4.17
CA MET A 18 -10.24 5.26 2.97
C MET A 18 -11.35 6.19 2.48
N LYS A 19 -11.12 7.50 2.53
CA LYS A 19 -12.12 8.48 2.10
C LYS A 19 -12.47 8.18 0.64
N ARG A 20 -13.77 8.13 0.30
CA ARG A 20 -14.24 7.85 -1.08
C ARG A 20 -13.50 8.65 -2.16
N ASN A 21 -13.15 9.90 -1.86
CA ASN A 21 -12.40 10.73 -2.79
C ASN A 21 -11.00 10.16 -3.10
N ILE A 22 -10.29 9.69 -2.08
CA ILE A 22 -8.98 9.02 -2.22
C ILE A 22 -9.13 7.70 -2.99
N TYR A 23 -10.27 7.03 -2.87
CA TYR A 23 -10.50 5.78 -3.60
C TYR A 23 -10.50 6.00 -5.12
N TYR A 24 -11.26 7.00 -5.60
CA TYR A 24 -11.41 7.30 -7.03
C TYR A 24 -10.27 8.16 -7.59
N GLN A 25 -9.81 9.18 -6.86
CA GLN A 25 -8.81 10.14 -7.34
C GLN A 25 -7.37 9.77 -6.95
N GLY A 26 -7.20 8.85 -6.00
CA GLY A 26 -5.88 8.55 -5.43
C GLY A 26 -5.34 9.67 -4.56
N ILE A 27 -4.03 9.64 -4.31
CA ILE A 27 -3.33 10.74 -3.64
C ILE A 27 -2.13 11.10 -4.52
N PRO A 28 -1.97 12.37 -4.93
CA PRO A 28 -0.82 12.77 -5.71
C PRO A 28 0.49 12.46 -4.96
N ASN A 29 1.48 11.93 -5.68
CA ASN A 29 2.78 11.48 -5.14
C ASN A 29 2.72 10.28 -4.19
N LYS A 30 1.58 9.56 -4.12
CA LYS A 30 1.52 8.25 -3.47
C LYS A 30 1.16 7.20 -4.49
N LYS A 31 1.81 6.06 -4.37
CA LYS A 31 1.45 4.87 -5.12
C LYS A 31 0.71 3.90 -4.20
N TRP A 32 -0.12 3.09 -4.81
CA TRP A 32 -0.95 2.09 -4.19
C TRP A 32 -0.58 0.74 -4.78
N GLY A 33 -0.43 -0.23 -3.89
CA GLY A 33 -0.17 -1.62 -4.26
C GLY A 33 -1.11 -2.54 -3.53
N ILE A 34 -1.16 -3.78 -3.99
CA ILE A 34 -1.98 -4.80 -3.35
C ILE A 34 -1.16 -5.53 -2.31
N TRP A 35 -1.62 -5.42 -1.07
CA TRP A 35 -1.05 -6.15 0.06
C TRP A 35 -1.78 -7.48 0.25
N ASN A 36 -1.02 -8.57 0.24
CA ASN A 36 -1.55 -9.88 0.61
C ASN A 36 -1.51 -10.02 2.14
N GLY A 37 -2.68 -9.98 2.79
CA GLY A 37 -2.80 -10.16 4.24
C GLY A 37 -2.33 -11.53 4.74
N GLN A 38 -2.40 -12.58 3.93
CA GLN A 38 -1.96 -13.93 4.31
C GLN A 38 -0.44 -14.08 4.26
N ARG A 39 0.21 -13.53 3.23
CA ARG A 39 1.67 -13.63 3.05
C ARG A 39 2.44 -12.48 3.69
N GLY A 40 1.75 -11.40 4.06
CA GLY A 40 2.37 -10.22 4.66
C GLY A 40 3.32 -9.51 3.68
N CYS A 41 3.01 -9.52 2.38
CA CYS A 41 3.84 -8.87 1.37
C CYS A 41 3.01 -8.22 0.26
N PHE A 42 3.58 -7.19 -0.37
CA PHE A 42 3.06 -6.66 -1.62
C PHE A 42 3.27 -7.70 -2.72
N GLN A 43 2.22 -7.96 -3.48
CA GLN A 43 2.22 -9.00 -4.50
C GLN A 43 1.79 -8.38 -5.84
N PHE A 44 2.05 -9.11 -6.93
CA PHE A 44 1.67 -8.75 -8.30
C PHE A 44 2.46 -7.60 -8.95
N GLY A 45 3.34 -6.91 -8.21
CA GLY A 45 4.11 -5.78 -8.74
C GLY A 45 3.23 -4.59 -9.13
N ILE A 46 2.09 -4.42 -8.46
CA ILE A 46 1.12 -3.37 -8.77
C ILE A 46 1.56 -2.09 -8.07
N CYS A 47 1.76 -1.03 -8.86
CA CYS A 47 2.16 0.30 -8.42
C CYS A 47 1.30 1.33 -9.14
N GLU A 48 0.10 1.57 -8.61
CA GLU A 48 -0.92 2.42 -9.25
C GLU A 48 -1.11 3.74 -8.49
N ASP A 49 -1.63 4.75 -9.17
CA ASP A 49 -1.85 6.08 -8.56
C ASP A 49 -3.09 6.13 -7.66
N THR A 50 -4.03 5.21 -7.88
CA THR A 50 -5.26 5.11 -7.09
C THR A 50 -5.45 3.68 -6.58
N PRO A 51 -6.08 3.51 -5.41
CA PRO A 51 -6.40 2.19 -4.87
C PRO A 51 -7.43 1.45 -5.72
N MET A 52 -8.36 2.18 -6.37
CA MET A 52 -9.29 1.60 -7.34
C MET A 52 -8.57 0.95 -8.51
N LEU A 53 -7.55 1.61 -9.07
CA LEU A 53 -6.73 1.04 -10.14
C LEU A 53 -5.94 -0.17 -9.64
N ALA A 54 -5.40 -0.11 -8.42
CA ALA A 54 -4.70 -1.25 -7.83
C ALA A 54 -5.61 -2.48 -7.72
N GLU A 55 -6.86 -2.30 -7.29
CA GLU A 55 -7.86 -3.38 -7.27
C GLU A 55 -8.24 -3.84 -8.68
N ALA A 56 -8.48 -2.92 -9.62
CA ALA A 56 -8.79 -3.30 -11.01
C ALA A 56 -7.66 -4.15 -11.63
N ARG A 57 -6.39 -3.79 -11.39
CA ARG A 57 -5.21 -4.56 -11.81
C ARG A 57 -5.14 -5.92 -11.13
N LEU A 58 -5.52 -6.01 -9.85
CA LEU A 58 -5.62 -7.28 -9.15
C LEU A 58 -6.62 -8.20 -9.85
N PHE A 59 -7.84 -7.71 -10.07
CA PHE A 59 -8.88 -8.46 -10.79
C PHE A 59 -8.44 -8.83 -12.21
N GLN A 60 -7.64 -8.00 -12.89
CA GLN A 60 -7.05 -8.38 -14.19
C GLN A 60 -6.02 -9.52 -14.07
N LYS A 61 -5.19 -9.54 -13.01
CA LYS A 61 -4.14 -10.55 -12.83
C LYS A 61 -4.65 -11.90 -12.32
N ILE A 62 -5.56 -11.88 -11.35
CA ILE A 62 -6.03 -13.11 -10.67
C ILE A 62 -7.54 -13.33 -10.80
N GLY A 63 -8.26 -12.41 -11.45
CA GLY A 63 -9.70 -12.58 -11.69
C GLY A 63 -10.50 -12.70 -10.41
N GLY A 64 -11.38 -13.69 -10.38
CA GLY A 64 -12.27 -13.99 -9.25
C GLY A 64 -11.55 -14.44 -7.98
N ASP A 65 -10.30 -14.93 -8.07
CA ASP A 65 -9.51 -15.31 -6.90
C ASP A 65 -9.21 -14.12 -6.00
N ALA A 66 -9.26 -12.89 -6.54
CA ALA A 66 -9.15 -11.67 -5.74
C ALA A 66 -10.19 -11.59 -4.62
N LYS A 67 -11.39 -12.17 -4.81
CA LYS A 67 -12.44 -12.19 -3.77
C LYS A 67 -12.19 -13.24 -2.69
N LYS A 68 -11.43 -14.29 -3.02
CA LYS A 68 -11.16 -15.41 -2.10
C LYS A 68 -10.14 -15.03 -1.04
N TYR A 69 -9.24 -14.12 -1.37
CA TYR A 69 -8.16 -13.68 -0.49
C TYR A 69 -8.42 -12.26 0.00
N LYS A 70 -8.10 -11.97 1.27
CA LYS A 70 -8.18 -10.63 1.87
C LYS A 70 -7.03 -9.75 1.35
N PHE A 71 -7.08 -9.43 0.07
CA PHE A 71 -6.19 -8.44 -0.54
C PHE A 71 -6.65 -7.05 -0.14
N GLU A 72 -5.71 -6.25 0.37
CA GLU A 72 -6.00 -4.88 0.78
C GLU A 72 -5.20 -3.91 -0.08
N PRO A 73 -5.84 -2.94 -0.75
CA PRO A 73 -5.13 -1.85 -1.39
C PRO A 73 -4.45 -0.99 -0.32
N ARG A 74 -3.12 -1.00 -0.29
CA ARG A 74 -2.31 -0.28 0.70
C ARG A 74 -1.38 0.70 0.01
N GLN A 75 -1.14 1.84 0.66
CA GLN A 75 -0.17 2.82 0.18
C GLN A 75 1.22 2.21 0.20
N LEU A 76 1.86 2.19 -0.97
CA LEU A 76 3.29 2.01 -1.08
C LEU A 76 3.92 3.27 -0.48
N SER A 77 4.80 3.08 0.50
CA SER A 77 5.53 4.21 1.07
C SER A 77 6.36 4.86 -0.05
N ALA A 78 6.54 6.18 -0.01
CA ALA A 78 7.40 6.86 -0.98
C ALA A 78 8.82 6.27 -0.98
N ALA A 79 9.29 5.75 0.15
CA ALA A 79 10.54 4.99 0.23
C ALA A 79 10.53 3.69 -0.60
N ALA A 80 9.41 2.96 -0.65
CA ALA A 80 9.27 1.77 -1.50
C ALA A 80 9.19 2.12 -3.00
N VAL A 81 8.62 3.28 -3.34
CA VAL A 81 8.51 3.76 -4.74
C VAL A 81 9.82 4.39 -5.24
N LEU A 82 10.56 5.08 -4.36
CA LEU A 82 11.84 5.71 -4.69
C LEU A 82 12.98 4.70 -4.77
N LEU A 83 12.90 3.56 -4.06
CA LEU A 83 13.91 2.50 -4.16
C LEU A 83 13.96 1.88 -5.57
N GLU A 84 12.83 1.78 -6.27
CA GLU A 84 12.76 1.26 -7.64
C GLU A 84 13.26 2.26 -8.70
N ARG A 85 13.37 3.56 -8.36
CA ARG A 85 13.90 4.61 -9.27
C ARG A 85 15.37 4.95 -9.03
N ALA A 86 15.95 4.47 -7.93
CA ALA A 86 17.33 4.74 -7.53
C ALA A 86 18.30 3.57 -7.84
N GLY A 87 17.84 2.56 -8.57
CA GLY A 87 18.68 1.50 -9.15
C GLY A 87 18.79 1.65 -10.66
N ALA A 88 19.50 2.68 -11.12
CA ALA A 88 19.97 2.82 -12.49
C ALA A 88 21.49 3.05 -12.46
#